data_AF-A0A170W2W8-F1
#
_entry.id   AF-A0A170W2W8-F1
#
_cell.length_a   1.000
_cell.length_b   1.000
_cell.length_c   1.000
_cell.angle_alpha   90.00
_cell.angle_beta   90.00
_cell.angle_gamma   90.00
#
_symmetry.space_group_name_H-M   'P 1'
#
loop_
_entity.id
_entity.type
_entity.pdbx_description
1 polymer ?
#
loop_
_entity_poly.entity_id
_entity_poly.type
_entity_poly.pdbx_seq_one_letter_code
_entity_poly.pdbx_strand_id
1 'polypeptide(L)'
;MKNERAPRSVMDAAANSPRTLTKSPISVSSQRYFRIPFIRPGGLTNGHSDSLMDNSNKRGWWYAHFDGQYVARQMELHPDKPAILLTAGVDDMQMCELSLEETGLTRKRGAEILEHDFTKEWERYGGKPYIRTA
;
A
#
# COMPACT_ATOMS: atom_id res chain seq x y z
N MET A 1 -12.46 8.55 -50.78
CA MET A 1 -11.70 7.91 -49.69
C MET A 1 -12.66 6.99 -48.96
N LYS A 2 -12.53 5.67 -49.17
CA LYS A 2 -13.48 4.66 -48.72
C LYS A 2 -13.00 4.07 -47.39
N ASN A 3 -13.96 3.95 -46.49
CA ASN A 3 -13.95 3.24 -45.24
C ASN A 3 -13.64 1.75 -45.47
N GLU A 4 -12.45 1.28 -45.11
CA GLU A 4 -12.11 -0.15 -45.09
C GLU A 4 -12.02 -0.66 -43.65
N ARG A 5 -13.18 -1.11 -43.18
CA ARG A 5 -13.33 -2.03 -42.06
C ARG A 5 -13.14 -3.43 -42.66
N ALA A 6 -12.12 -4.18 -42.24
CA ALA A 6 -12.01 -5.58 -42.64
C ALA A 6 -13.16 -6.41 -42.01
N PRO A 7 -13.87 -7.26 -42.79
CA PRO A 7 -14.91 -8.16 -42.29
C PRO A 7 -14.39 -9.56 -41.94
N ARG A 8 -14.97 -10.10 -40.85
CA ARG A 8 -15.28 -11.51 -40.50
C ARG A 8 -14.40 -12.63 -41.11
N SER A 9 -13.45 -13.12 -40.33
CA SER A 9 -13.20 -14.57 -40.24
C SER A 9 -12.36 -14.90 -39.00
N VAL A 10 -13.05 -15.15 -37.88
CA VAL A 10 -12.71 -16.12 -36.81
C VAL A 10 -13.83 -16.05 -35.76
N MET A 11 -15.05 -16.36 -36.19
CA MET A 11 -16.12 -16.78 -35.28
C MET A 11 -16.18 -18.30 -35.35
N ASP A 12 -16.41 -18.92 -34.19
CA ASP A 12 -16.65 -20.35 -33.96
C ASP A 12 -15.44 -21.27 -33.74
N ALA A 13 -14.78 -21.07 -32.59
CA ALA A 13 -14.39 -22.18 -31.73
C ALA A 13 -14.84 -21.89 -30.29
N ALA A 14 -16.14 -21.98 -30.08
CA ALA A 14 -16.75 -22.01 -28.76
C ALA A 14 -16.45 -23.36 -28.10
N ALA A 15 -15.70 -23.36 -26.99
CA ALA A 15 -15.97 -24.17 -25.81
C ALA A 15 -14.81 -24.04 -24.80
N ASN A 16 -15.12 -23.37 -23.70
CA ASN A 16 -14.53 -23.51 -22.36
C ASN A 16 -13.73 -22.30 -21.83
N SER A 17 -14.46 -21.52 -21.03
CA SER A 17 -14.01 -20.55 -20.01
C SER A 17 -13.47 -19.19 -20.49
N PRO A 18 -14.27 -18.10 -20.41
CA PRO A 18 -13.70 -16.77 -20.36
C PRO A 18 -13.15 -16.53 -18.93
N ARG A 19 -11.83 -16.58 -18.76
CA ARG A 19 -11.20 -15.94 -17.60
C ARG A 19 -11.18 -14.44 -17.88
N THR A 20 -12.33 -13.81 -17.73
CA THR A 20 -12.40 -12.35 -17.61
C THR A 20 -11.56 -11.98 -16.40
N LEU A 21 -10.41 -11.35 -16.62
CA LEU A 21 -9.75 -10.55 -15.60
C LEU A 21 -10.64 -9.32 -15.38
N THR A 22 -11.76 -9.52 -14.70
CA THR A 22 -12.52 -8.41 -14.15
C THR A 22 -11.60 -7.76 -13.12
N LYS A 23 -11.13 -6.54 -13.41
CA LYS A 23 -10.70 -5.62 -12.35
C LYS A 23 -11.92 -5.48 -11.44
N SER A 24 -11.96 -6.25 -10.36
CA SER A 24 -12.96 -6.08 -9.31
C SER A 24 -12.93 -4.61 -8.90
N PRO A 25 -14.06 -3.89 -8.92
CA PRO A 25 -14.09 -2.51 -8.44
C PRO A 25 -13.52 -2.53 -7.03
N ILE A 26 -12.48 -1.73 -6.79
CA ILE A 26 -11.92 -1.59 -5.44
C ILE A 26 -13.08 -1.14 -4.57
N SER A 27 -13.53 -2.04 -3.69
CA SER A 27 -14.67 -1.78 -2.83
C SER A 27 -14.37 -0.50 -2.07
N VAL A 28 -15.31 0.46 -2.08
CA VAL A 28 -15.26 1.70 -1.31
C VAL A 28 -15.15 1.48 0.20
N SER A 29 -15.06 0.22 0.64
CA SER A 29 -14.85 -0.19 2.02
C SER A 29 -13.73 -1.23 2.18
N SER A 30 -12.77 -1.34 1.25
CA SER A 30 -11.64 -2.27 1.42
C SER A 30 -10.60 -1.70 2.38
N GLN A 31 -10.53 -2.24 3.59
CA GLN A 31 -9.45 -1.95 4.54
C GLN A 31 -8.18 -2.70 4.12
N ARG A 32 -7.08 -1.98 3.90
CA ARG A 32 -5.81 -2.58 3.43
C ARG A 32 -4.63 -2.03 4.21
N TYR A 33 -3.67 -2.90 4.51
CA TYR A 33 -2.58 -2.60 5.43
C TYR A 33 -1.25 -2.90 4.77
N PHE A 34 -0.29 -1.98 4.93
CA PHE A 34 1.02 -2.09 4.31
C PHE A 34 2.12 -1.75 5.30
N ARG A 35 3.29 -2.36 5.13
CA ARG A 35 4.55 -1.87 5.69
C ARG A 35 5.66 -1.84 4.65
N ILE A 36 6.52 -0.84 4.73
CA ILE A 36 7.76 -0.78 3.96
C ILE A 36 8.92 -0.33 4.86
N PRO A 37 10.12 -0.91 4.69
CA PRO A 37 11.31 -0.37 5.32
C PRO A 37 11.75 0.91 4.60
N PHE A 38 12.25 1.89 5.35
CA PHE A 38 12.97 3.06 4.81
C PHE A 38 14.36 3.18 5.43
N ILE A 39 15.30 3.75 4.68
CA ILE A 39 16.66 4.03 5.13
C ILE A 39 16.80 5.54 5.24
N ARG A 40 17.34 6.04 6.37
CA ARG A 40 17.71 7.45 6.48
C ARG A 40 18.76 7.78 5.41
N PRO A 41 18.68 8.95 4.75
CA PRO A 41 19.72 9.38 3.81
C PRO A 41 21.15 9.34 4.40
N GLY A 42 21.32 9.64 5.70
CA GLY A 42 22.61 9.55 6.39
C GLY A 42 23.10 8.12 6.69
N GLY A 43 22.29 7.09 6.47
CA GLY A 43 22.66 5.67 6.61
C GLY A 43 23.07 5.02 5.28
N LEU A 44 22.95 5.74 4.16
CA LEU A 44 23.35 5.28 2.82
C LEU A 44 24.83 5.59 2.58
N THR A 45 25.75 5.02 3.37
CA THR A 45 27.20 5.20 3.13
C THR A 45 27.76 4.27 2.05
N ASN A 46 26.93 3.64 1.22
CA ASN A 46 27.34 3.06 -0.07
C ASN A 46 26.08 2.66 -0.84
N GLY A 47 25.94 3.16 -2.06
CA GLY A 47 24.75 3.11 -2.92
C GLY A 47 24.35 1.72 -3.44
N HIS A 48 24.27 0.71 -2.58
CA HIS A 48 23.71 -0.60 -2.91
C HIS A 48 22.41 -0.83 -2.14
N SER A 49 21.28 -0.72 -2.84
CA SER A 49 19.94 -1.07 -2.34
C SER A 49 19.67 -2.57 -2.29
N ASP A 50 20.72 -3.40 -2.35
CA ASP A 50 20.61 -4.86 -2.44
C ASP A 50 20.64 -5.51 -1.04
N SER A 51 21.49 -5.04 -0.13
CA SER A 51 21.66 -5.64 1.19
C SER A 51 20.61 -5.15 2.21
N LEU A 52 19.33 -5.23 1.83
CA LEU A 52 18.21 -4.72 2.62
C LEU A 52 17.88 -5.54 3.88
N MET A 53 18.43 -6.75 3.98
CA MET A 53 18.06 -7.72 5.02
C MET A 53 18.97 -7.68 6.27
N ASP A 54 20.23 -7.26 6.14
CA ASP A 54 21.25 -7.48 7.20
C ASP A 54 21.29 -6.36 8.25
N ASN A 55 20.85 -5.14 7.91
CA ASN A 55 20.98 -3.98 8.81
C ASN A 55 19.64 -3.53 9.42
N SER A 56 18.88 -4.50 9.96
CA SER A 56 17.54 -4.26 10.54
C SER A 56 17.55 -3.20 11.66
N ASN A 57 18.65 -3.08 12.41
CA ASN A 57 18.75 -2.14 13.54
C ASN A 57 18.87 -0.66 13.12
N LYS A 58 19.18 -0.36 11.85
CA LYS A 58 19.30 1.03 11.35
C LYS A 58 18.17 1.44 10.42
N ARG A 59 17.21 0.55 10.16
CA ARG A 59 16.10 0.78 9.24
C ARG A 59 14.87 1.24 10.00
N GLY A 60 14.25 2.29 9.51
CA GLY A 60 12.92 2.68 9.97
C GLY A 60 11.84 1.88 9.22
N TRP A 61 10.65 1.86 9.78
CA TRP A 61 9.48 1.22 9.19
C TRP A 61 8.37 2.22 9.00
N TRP A 62 7.77 2.20 7.83
CA TRP A 62 6.58 2.96 7.53
C TRP A 62 5.41 2.00 7.38
N TYR A 63 4.33 2.25 8.10
CA TYR A 63 3.09 1.49 8.10
C TYR A 63 1.95 2.38 7.63
N ALA A 64 1.06 1.84 6.82
CA ALA A 64 -0.15 2.54 6.39
C ALA A 64 -1.36 1.63 6.37
N HIS A 65 -2.46 2.17 6.86
CA HIS A 65 -3.81 1.62 6.80
C HIS A 65 -4.63 2.48 5.83
N PHE A 66 -5.02 1.90 4.72
CA PHE A 66 -5.91 2.50 3.73
C PHE A 66 -7.35 2.10 4.01
N ASP A 67 -8.22 3.10 4.10
CA ASP A 67 -9.66 2.89 3.97
C ASP A 67 -10.08 3.24 2.53
N GLY A 68 -10.31 2.21 1.73
CA GLY A 68 -10.54 2.37 0.30
C GLY A 68 -9.28 2.86 -0.42
N GLN A 69 -9.33 4.09 -0.95
CA GLN A 69 -8.23 4.67 -1.73
C GLN A 69 -7.25 5.49 -0.90
N TYR A 70 -7.62 5.95 0.29
CA TYR A 70 -6.85 6.94 1.05
C TYR A 70 -6.37 6.39 2.38
N VAL A 71 -5.28 6.95 2.88
CA VAL A 71 -4.72 6.56 4.17
C VAL A 71 -5.62 7.06 5.29
N ALA A 72 -6.09 6.15 6.14
CA ALA A 72 -6.87 6.45 7.33
C ALA A 72 -5.99 6.51 8.60
N ARG A 73 -4.92 5.71 8.66
CA ARG A 73 -3.91 5.77 9.72
C ARG A 73 -2.52 5.52 9.14
N GLN A 74 -1.53 6.27 9.59
CA GLN A 74 -0.12 6.11 9.23
C GLN A 74 0.74 6.02 10.48
N MET A 75 1.71 5.12 10.48
CA MET A 75 2.67 5.00 11.58
C MET A 75 4.09 4.92 11.05
N GLU A 76 5.00 5.69 11.65
CA GLU A 76 6.41 5.66 11.32
C GLU A 76 7.23 5.29 12.55
N LEU A 77 7.98 4.20 12.42
CA LEU A 77 8.93 3.77 13.41
C LEU A 77 10.32 4.15 12.95
N HIS A 78 10.98 4.97 13.74
CA HIS A 78 12.34 5.42 13.50
C HIS A 78 13.23 4.80 14.59
N PRO A 79 14.45 4.33 14.28
CA PRO A 79 15.30 3.67 15.28
C PRO A 79 15.67 4.60 16.47
N ASP A 80 15.83 5.89 16.22
CA ASP A 80 16.31 6.87 17.20
C ASP A 80 15.26 7.91 17.61
N LYS A 81 13.99 7.73 17.21
CA LYS A 81 12.92 8.68 17.51
C LYS A 81 11.70 7.94 18.05
N PRO A 82 10.87 8.59 18.88
CA PRO A 82 9.57 8.04 19.24
C PRO A 82 8.76 7.70 17.98
N ALA A 83 7.90 6.69 18.10
CA ALA A 83 6.96 6.33 17.05
C ALA A 83 6.07 7.53 16.71
N ILE A 84 5.86 7.76 15.42
CA ILE A 84 4.97 8.78 14.91
C ILE A 84 3.67 8.08 14.53
N LEU A 85 2.56 8.50 15.13
CA LEU A 85 1.23 7.96 14.85
C LEU A 85 0.37 9.09 14.30
N LEU A 86 -0.17 8.90 13.11
CA LEU A 86 -0.94 9.89 12.37
C LEU A 86 -2.31 9.32 11.99
N THR A 87 -3.35 10.13 12.11
CA THR A 87 -4.74 9.77 11.88
C THR A 87 -5.41 10.77 10.94
N ALA A 88 -6.17 10.25 9.96
CA ALA A 88 -6.88 11.10 9.01
C ALA A 88 -7.91 11.99 9.72
N GLY A 89 -8.08 13.22 9.23
CA GLY A 89 -8.88 14.29 9.81
C GLY A 89 -8.19 15.10 10.90
N VAL A 90 -7.09 14.60 11.49
CA VAL A 90 -6.29 15.31 12.48
C VAL A 90 -4.92 15.68 11.91
N ASP A 91 -4.27 14.73 11.26
CA ASP A 91 -2.87 14.81 10.84
C ASP A 91 -2.70 14.86 9.31
N ASP A 92 -3.75 15.25 8.57
CA ASP A 92 -3.82 15.15 7.11
C ASP A 92 -2.62 15.78 6.39
N MET A 93 -2.14 16.93 6.88
CA MET A 93 -0.97 17.62 6.31
C MET A 93 0.34 16.84 6.45
N GLN A 94 0.41 15.86 7.35
CA GLN A 94 1.61 15.06 7.62
C GLN A 94 1.50 13.62 7.08
N MET A 95 0.33 13.23 6.60
CA MET A 95 0.07 11.90 6.07
C MET A 95 0.33 11.82 4.57
N CYS A 96 0.42 10.61 4.04
CA CYS A 96 0.54 10.38 2.61
C CYS A 96 -0.74 10.85 1.88
N GLU A 97 -0.58 11.79 0.95
CA GLU A 97 -1.66 12.35 0.13
C GLU A 97 -1.99 11.51 -1.12
N LEU A 98 -1.13 10.53 -1.45
CA LEU A 98 -1.31 9.69 -2.63
C LEU A 98 -2.34 8.59 -2.39
N SER A 99 -3.14 8.31 -3.41
CA SER A 99 -4.07 7.18 -3.38
C SER A 99 -3.35 5.83 -3.40
N LEU A 100 -4.07 4.77 -3.03
CA LEU A 100 -3.54 3.40 -3.02
C LEU A 100 -3.00 2.95 -4.39
N GLU A 101 -3.64 3.38 -5.49
CA GLU A 101 -3.16 3.07 -6.84
C GLU A 101 -1.87 3.84 -7.17
N GLU A 102 -1.80 5.12 -6.80
CA GLU A 102 -0.64 5.99 -7.06
C GLU A 102 0.60 5.61 -6.26
N THR A 103 0.43 5.14 -5.02
CA THR A 103 1.57 4.69 -4.19
C THR A 103 2.26 3.44 -4.74
N GLY A 104 1.58 2.65 -5.59
CA GLY A 104 2.12 1.41 -6.13
C GLY A 104 2.34 0.29 -5.09
N LEU A 105 1.92 0.49 -3.84
CA LEU A 105 2.15 -0.46 -2.73
C LEU A 105 1.58 -1.85 -3.01
N THR A 106 0.45 -1.89 -3.71
CA THR A 106 -0.24 -3.13 -4.12
C THR A 106 0.59 -3.99 -5.08
N ARG A 107 1.57 -3.40 -5.76
CA ARG A 107 2.47 -4.09 -6.71
C ARG A 107 3.79 -4.50 -6.06
N LYS A 108 4.10 -3.97 -4.86
CA LYS A 108 5.35 -4.26 -4.14
C LYS A 108 5.19 -5.55 -3.33
N ARG A 109 5.89 -6.60 -3.75
CA ARG A 109 5.86 -7.90 -3.07
C ARG A 109 6.29 -7.74 -1.60
N GLY A 110 5.48 -8.29 -0.70
CA GLY A 110 5.75 -8.27 0.75
C GLY A 110 5.46 -6.94 1.44
N ALA A 111 4.89 -5.95 0.73
CA ALA A 111 4.46 -4.70 1.36
C ALA A 111 3.12 -4.86 2.09
N GLU A 112 2.17 -5.61 1.51
CA GLU A 112 0.86 -5.84 2.14
C GLU A 112 1.00 -6.77 3.35
N ILE A 113 0.41 -6.36 4.47
CA ILE A 113 0.39 -7.09 5.74
C ILE A 113 -1.05 -7.32 6.20
N LEU A 114 -1.24 -8.16 7.21
CA LEU A 114 -2.56 -8.43 7.76
C LEU A 114 -2.99 -7.31 8.73
N GLU A 115 -4.30 -7.12 8.87
CA GLU A 115 -4.87 -6.17 9.82
C GLU A 115 -4.34 -6.38 11.23
N HIS A 116 -4.27 -7.63 11.70
CA HIS A 116 -3.83 -7.93 13.06
C HIS A 116 -2.36 -7.55 13.29
N ASP A 117 -1.50 -7.65 12.26
CA ASP A 117 -0.10 -7.26 12.37
C ASP A 117 0.01 -5.74 12.51
N PHE A 118 -0.77 -5.00 11.72
CA PHE A 118 -0.83 -3.55 11.84
C PHE A 118 -1.39 -3.13 13.20
N THR A 119 -2.54 -3.67 13.60
CA THR A 119 -3.23 -3.29 14.84
C THR A 119 -2.37 -3.59 16.07
N LYS A 120 -1.72 -4.76 16.10
CA LYS A 120 -0.80 -5.12 17.19
C LYS A 120 0.33 -4.11 17.35
N GLU A 121 0.92 -3.67 16.24
CA GLU A 121 2.03 -2.71 16.27
C GLU A 121 1.51 -1.30 16.60
N TRP A 122 0.39 -0.90 16.03
CA TRP A 122 -0.28 0.37 16.29
C TRP A 122 -0.62 0.55 17.77
N GLU A 123 -1.26 -0.44 18.39
CA GLU A 123 -1.62 -0.42 19.81
C GLU A 123 -0.39 -0.47 20.72
N ARG A 124 0.64 -1.24 20.34
CA ARG A 124 1.91 -1.29 21.09
C ARG A 124 2.53 0.09 21.27
N TYR A 125 2.43 0.97 20.27
CA TYR A 125 2.97 2.33 20.33
C TYR A 125 1.97 3.37 20.85
N GLY A 126 0.81 2.95 21.35
CA GLY A 126 -0.20 3.83 21.95
C GLY A 126 -1.24 4.37 20.96
N GLY A 127 -1.33 3.79 19.77
CA GLY A 127 -2.34 4.14 18.79
C GLY A 127 -3.74 3.70 19.19
N LYS A 128 -4.74 4.56 18.95
CA LYS A 128 -6.15 4.28 19.28
C LYS A 128 -6.82 3.41 18.20
N PRO A 129 -7.78 2.52 18.56
CA PRO A 129 -8.50 1.72 17.57
C PRO A 129 -9.12 2.59 16.46
N TYR A 130 -9.17 2.07 15.24
CA TYR A 130 -9.83 2.77 14.15
C TYR A 130 -11.34 2.74 14.33
N ILE A 131 -11.93 3.92 14.35
CA ILE A 131 -13.38 4.10 14.33
C ILE A 131 -13.67 4.75 12.99
N ARG A 132 -14.34 4.02 12.10
CA ARG A 132 -14.84 4.63 10.87
C ARG A 132 -15.94 5.61 11.26
N THR A 133 -15.68 6.90 11.07
CA THR A 133 -16.71 7.92 11.19
C THR A 133 -17.70 7.70 10.06
N ALA A 134 -18.96 7.43 10.41
CA ALA A 134 -20.06 7.18 9.47
C ALA A 134 -20.56 8.48 8.83
#